data_AF-W2PP71-F1
#
_entry.id   AF-W2PP71-F1
#
_cell.length_a   1.000
_cell.length_b   1.000
_cell.length_c   1.000
_cell.angle_alpha   90.00
_cell.angle_beta   90.00
_cell.angle_gamma   90.00
#
_symmetry.space_group_name_H-M   'P 1'
#
loop_
_entity.id
_entity.type
_entity.pdbx_description
1 polymer ?
#
loop_
_entity_poly.entity_id
_entity_poly.type
_entity_poly.pdbx_seq_one_letter_code
_entity_poly.pdbx_strand_id
1 'polypeptide(L)'
;MEQPVRRHPRLPVSLLLLASMASILLITVYINSRLIGNSSIGLSDSFDAFRSRTNNLRLQTGANVDDSAFKSTPVHPESQFYKRGQNFDASVSRDRGIMICMHDGVLDMGLSLIRELRCLGNQELIQIYHCGEDELSKRSVSLLFSLDDRVELVDVCSDLSSRNIFDT
;
A
#
# COMPACT_ATOMS: atom_id res chain seq x y z
N MET A 1 -22.02 76.12 -7.44
CA MET A 1 -21.91 74.83 -6.71
C MET A 1 -21.41 73.82 -7.73
N GLU A 2 -20.09 73.70 -7.87
CA GLU A 2 -19.42 72.82 -8.85
C GLU A 2 -19.44 71.37 -8.35
N GLN A 3 -19.81 70.42 -9.21
CA GLN A 3 -19.63 68.99 -8.96
C GLN A 3 -18.44 68.47 -9.76
N PRO A 4 -17.49 67.73 -9.15
CA PRO A 4 -16.34 67.18 -9.86
C PRO A 4 -16.73 65.95 -10.69
N VAL A 5 -16.41 66.01 -11.98
CA VAL A 5 -16.52 64.89 -12.94
C VAL A 5 -15.55 63.78 -12.52
N ARG A 6 -16.10 62.66 -12.04
CA ARG A 6 -15.36 61.45 -11.63
C ARG A 6 -14.82 60.74 -12.88
N ARG A 7 -13.54 60.92 -13.19
CA ARG A 7 -12.86 60.16 -14.26
C ARG A 7 -12.50 58.76 -13.75
N HIS A 8 -13.06 57.72 -14.37
CA HIS A 8 -12.61 56.34 -14.16
C HIS A 8 -11.28 56.12 -14.89
N PRO A 9 -10.20 55.73 -14.21
CA PRO A 9 -8.95 55.39 -14.90
C PRO A 9 -9.17 54.09 -15.68
N ARG A 10 -9.11 54.17 -17.01
CA ARG A 10 -9.03 52.99 -17.87
C ARG A 10 -7.64 52.38 -17.67
N LEU A 11 -7.55 51.30 -16.89
CA LEU A 11 -6.31 50.55 -16.75
C LEU A 11 -5.89 50.07 -18.15
N PRO A 12 -4.65 50.30 -18.59
CA PRO A 12 -4.22 49.86 -19.91
C PRO A 12 -4.25 48.34 -19.98
N VAL A 13 -4.81 47.79 -21.06
CA VAL A 13 -5.00 46.34 -21.28
C VAL A 13 -3.69 45.56 -21.10
N SER A 14 -2.55 46.18 -21.42
CA SER A 14 -1.21 45.62 -21.19
C SER A 14 -0.93 45.32 -19.71
N LEU A 15 -1.38 46.19 -18.78
CA LEU A 15 -1.19 45.98 -17.35
C LEU A 15 -2.06 44.82 -16.81
N LEU A 16 -3.26 44.65 -17.36
CA LEU A 16 -4.16 43.54 -17.04
C LEU A 16 -3.58 42.19 -17.51
N LEU A 17 -2.97 42.16 -18.70
CA LEU A 17 -2.31 40.97 -19.23
C LEU A 17 -1.09 40.58 -18.39
N LEU A 18 -0.25 41.54 -18.01
CA LEU A 18 0.91 41.29 -17.14
C LEU A 18 0.50 40.78 -15.76
N ALA A 19 -0.54 41.37 -15.15
CA ALA A 19 -1.08 40.91 -13.87
C ALA A 19 -1.63 39.47 -13.95
N SER A 20 -2.31 39.13 -15.06
CA SER A 20 -2.83 37.78 -15.30
C SER A 20 -1.69 36.75 -15.40
N MET A 21 -0.67 37.03 -16.21
CA MET A 21 0.48 36.14 -16.37
C MET A 21 1.25 35.94 -15.06
N ALA A 22 1.46 37.00 -14.29
CA ALA A 22 2.10 36.93 -12.98
C ALA A 22 1.29 36.08 -11.99
N SER A 23 -0.04 36.21 -12.00
CA SER A 23 -0.93 35.42 -11.15
C SER A 23 -0.88 33.93 -11.52
N ILE A 24 -0.91 33.61 -12.81
CA ILE A 24 -0.81 32.22 -13.30
C ILE A 24 0.53 31.60 -12.89
N LEU A 25 1.64 32.32 -13.05
CA LEU A 25 2.98 31.87 -12.64
C LEU A 25 3.06 31.65 -11.13
N LEU A 26 2.53 32.56 -10.32
CA LEU A 26 2.50 32.41 -8.86
C LEU A 26 1.66 31.21 -8.43
N ILE A 27 0.51 30.98 -9.08
CA ILE A 27 -0.34 29.81 -8.80
C ILE A 27 0.37 28.52 -9.19
N THR A 28 1.05 28.46 -10.34
CA THR A 28 1.78 27.25 -10.76
C THR A 28 2.97 26.98 -9.85
N VAL A 29 3.75 27.99 -9.48
CA VAL A 29 4.87 27.84 -8.52
C VAL A 29 4.35 27.45 -7.14
N TYR A 30 3.23 28.02 -6.70
CA TYR A 30 2.61 27.67 -5.43
C TYR A 30 2.15 26.21 -5.45
N ILE A 31 1.41 25.78 -6.48
CA ILE A 31 0.96 24.39 -6.63
C ILE A 31 2.15 23.44 -6.70
N ASN A 32 3.17 23.74 -7.50
CA ASN A 32 4.36 22.90 -7.60
C ASN A 32 5.14 22.85 -6.29
N SER A 33 5.30 23.98 -5.59
CA SER A 33 5.95 24.02 -4.27
C SER A 33 5.14 23.31 -3.19
N ARG A 34 3.80 23.33 -3.27
CA ARG A 34 2.90 22.55 -2.40
C ARG A 34 2.93 21.07 -2.71
N LEU A 35 3.09 20.69 -3.98
CA LEU A 35 3.24 19.31 -4.43
C LEU A 35 4.62 18.75 -4.06
N ILE A 36 5.67 19.57 -4.13
CA ILE A 36 7.04 19.24 -3.67
C ILE A 36 7.10 19.26 -2.13
N GLY A 37 6.35 20.13 -1.45
CA GLY A 37 6.21 20.08 0.02
C GLY A 37 5.32 18.94 0.53
N ASN A 38 4.48 18.38 -0.36
CA ASN A 38 3.69 17.17 -0.13
C ASN A 38 4.29 15.96 -0.87
N SER A 39 5.56 15.99 -1.31
CA SER A 39 6.23 14.83 -1.88
C SER A 39 6.61 13.79 -0.82
N SER A 40 5.73 13.59 0.16
CA SER A 40 5.53 12.32 0.85
C SER A 40 4.32 11.58 0.27
N ILE A 41 4.19 11.57 -1.06
CA ILE A 41 3.60 10.39 -1.69
C ILE A 41 4.73 9.36 -1.58
N GLY A 42 4.73 8.61 -0.46
CA GLY A 42 5.78 7.71 0.03
C GLY A 42 6.03 6.49 -0.87
N LEU A 43 6.31 6.74 -2.15
CA LEU A 43 6.64 5.72 -3.13
C LEU A 43 8.16 5.50 -3.18
N SER A 44 9.01 6.55 -3.25
CA SER A 44 10.47 6.35 -3.42
C SER A 44 11.11 5.57 -2.27
N ASP A 45 10.84 5.99 -1.03
CA ASP A 45 11.54 5.44 0.13
C ASP A 45 11.10 3.99 0.40
N SER A 46 9.85 3.65 0.05
CA SER A 46 9.31 2.30 0.21
C SER A 46 9.82 1.33 -0.88
N PHE A 47 9.99 1.81 -2.12
CA PHE A 47 10.57 1.01 -3.20
C PHE A 47 12.07 0.75 -3.02
N ASP A 48 12.82 1.73 -2.52
CA ASP A 48 14.26 1.55 -2.24
C ASP A 48 14.49 0.53 -1.11
N ALA A 49 13.63 0.53 -0.08
CA ALA A 49 13.63 -0.51 0.95
C ALA A 49 13.34 -1.91 0.39
N PHE A 50 12.39 -2.03 -0.55
CA PHE A 50 12.06 -3.29 -1.21
C PHE A 50 13.21 -3.80 -2.10
N ARG A 51 13.81 -2.91 -2.91
CA ARG A 51 14.96 -3.23 -3.77
C ARG A 51 16.18 -3.70 -3.00
N SER A 52 16.36 -3.21 -1.77
CA SER A 52 17.44 -3.64 -0.89
C SER A 52 17.24 -5.08 -0.37
N ARG A 53 15.99 -5.54 -0.22
CA ARG A 53 15.66 -6.87 0.33
C ARG A 53 15.60 -8.00 -0.71
N THR A 54 15.34 -7.70 -1.99
CA THR A 54 15.21 -8.74 -3.03
C THR A 54 16.53 -9.41 -3.42
N ASN A 55 17.69 -8.84 -3.06
CA ASN A 55 18.99 -9.42 -3.37
C ASN A 55 19.36 -10.65 -2.52
N ASN A 56 18.55 -11.00 -1.51
CA ASN A 56 18.83 -12.10 -0.58
C ASN A 56 17.82 -13.26 -0.66
N LEU A 57 16.89 -13.27 -1.61
CA LEU A 57 15.94 -14.38 -1.74
C LEU A 57 16.60 -15.58 -2.46
N ARG A 58 17.51 -16.26 -1.76
CA ARG A 58 18.04 -17.56 -2.16
C ARG A 58 17.01 -18.62 -1.77
N LEU A 59 16.25 -19.11 -2.75
CA LEU A 59 15.38 -20.27 -2.59
C LEU A 59 16.26 -21.49 -2.28
N GLN A 60 16.28 -21.95 -1.03
CA GLN A 60 16.91 -23.22 -0.66
C GLN A 60 15.92 -24.36 -0.96
N THR A 61 15.86 -24.78 -2.22
CA THR A 61 15.24 -26.05 -2.61
C THR A 61 16.21 -27.18 -2.26
N GLY A 62 16.11 -27.72 -1.05
CA GLY A 62 17.02 -28.80 -0.63
C GLY A 62 16.76 -29.37 0.76
N ALA A 63 15.57 -29.92 0.99
CA ALA A 63 15.38 -30.90 2.06
C ALA A 63 14.40 -31.98 1.56
N ASN A 64 14.89 -33.21 1.38
CA ASN A 64 14.05 -34.39 1.32
C ASN A 64 13.36 -34.52 2.68
N VAL A 65 12.05 -34.28 2.73
CA VAL A 65 11.23 -34.49 3.92
C VAL A 65 10.49 -35.81 3.69
N ASP A 66 10.70 -36.78 4.58
CA ASP A 66 10.05 -38.08 4.55
C ASP A 66 8.52 -37.93 4.69
N ASP A 67 7.81 -38.30 3.63
CA ASP A 67 6.38 -38.01 3.38
C ASP A 67 5.40 -38.91 4.18
N SER A 68 5.89 -39.73 5.11
CA SER A 68 5.08 -40.80 5.73
C SER A 68 4.54 -40.48 7.13
N ALA A 69 4.78 -39.30 7.70
CA ALA A 69 4.39 -38.98 9.08
C ALA A 69 3.39 -37.81 9.24
N PHE A 70 3.05 -37.07 8.19
CA PHE A 70 2.26 -35.84 8.30
C PHE A 70 0.90 -35.92 7.58
N LYS A 71 0.03 -36.80 8.07
CA LYS A 71 -1.42 -36.73 7.76
C LYS A 71 -2.18 -36.03 8.89
N SER A 72 -1.57 -35.03 9.50
CA SER A 72 -2.29 -33.97 10.18
C SER A 72 -2.31 -32.82 9.19
N THR A 73 -3.45 -32.55 8.54
CA THR A 73 -3.70 -31.22 7.96
C THR A 73 -3.27 -30.22 9.02
N PRO A 74 -2.23 -29.39 8.79
CA PRO A 74 -1.81 -28.41 9.78
C PRO A 74 -3.00 -27.51 10.03
N VAL A 75 -3.66 -27.72 11.17
CA VAL A 75 -4.75 -26.87 11.61
C VAL A 75 -4.08 -25.53 11.86
N HIS A 76 -4.38 -24.57 11.00
CA HIS A 76 -3.84 -23.24 11.11
C HIS A 76 -4.12 -22.72 12.52
N PRO A 77 -3.13 -22.20 13.26
CA PRO A 77 -3.36 -21.71 14.61
C PRO A 77 -4.45 -20.64 14.57
N GLU A 78 -5.52 -20.83 15.34
CA GLU A 78 -6.50 -19.77 15.56
C GLU A 78 -5.84 -18.73 16.46
N SER A 79 -5.23 -17.73 15.82
CA SER A 79 -4.54 -16.64 16.47
C SER A 79 -5.19 -15.34 16.04
N GLN A 80 -5.26 -14.41 17.00
CA GLN A 80 -5.80 -13.05 16.77
C GLN A 80 -5.00 -12.24 15.74
N PHE A 81 -3.79 -12.69 15.39
CA PHE A 81 -2.91 -12.02 14.44
C PHE A 81 -3.29 -12.32 12.98
N TYR A 82 -4.14 -13.33 12.74
CA TYR A 82 -4.61 -13.67 11.40
C TYR A 82 -6.01 -13.13 11.15
N LYS A 83 -6.21 -12.46 10.01
CA LYS A 83 -7.50 -11.91 9.59
C LYS A 83 -7.82 -12.41 8.18
N ARG A 84 -9.08 -12.78 7.95
CA ARG A 84 -9.58 -13.30 6.67
C ARG A 84 -10.86 -12.59 6.27
N GLY A 85 -11.14 -12.58 4.97
CA GLY A 85 -12.41 -12.11 4.44
C GLY A 85 -13.58 -13.03 4.81
N GLN A 86 -14.80 -12.50 4.73
CA GLN A 86 -16.02 -13.29 5.02
C GLN A 86 -16.20 -14.47 4.05
N ASN A 87 -15.74 -14.30 2.81
CA ASN A 87 -15.86 -15.30 1.75
C ASN A 87 -14.59 -16.14 1.58
N PHE A 88 -13.75 -16.24 2.61
CA PHE A 88 -12.46 -16.91 2.50
C PHE A 88 -12.58 -18.39 2.09
N ASP A 89 -11.82 -18.81 1.08
CA ASP A 89 -11.75 -20.20 0.64
C ASP A 89 -10.94 -21.04 1.63
N ALA A 90 -11.65 -21.71 2.55
CA ALA A 90 -11.05 -22.56 3.57
C ALA A 90 -10.35 -23.81 3.01
N SER A 91 -10.56 -24.16 1.73
CA SER A 91 -9.96 -25.33 1.09
C SER A 91 -8.53 -25.08 0.58
N VAL A 92 -8.09 -23.82 0.53
CA VAL A 92 -6.74 -23.47 0.06
C VAL A 92 -5.66 -24.13 0.91
N SER A 93 -4.67 -24.74 0.25
CA SER A 93 -3.53 -25.35 0.94
C SER A 93 -2.68 -24.27 1.61
N ARG A 94 -2.01 -24.67 2.69
CA ARG A 94 -1.06 -23.83 3.45
C ARG A 94 0.38 -24.30 3.32
N ASP A 95 0.61 -25.40 2.59
CA ASP A 95 1.95 -25.94 2.38
C ASP A 95 2.77 -25.07 1.41
N ARG A 96 2.08 -24.26 0.61
CA ARG A 96 2.65 -23.36 -0.40
C ARG A 96 1.85 -22.06 -0.40
N GLY A 97 2.52 -20.97 -0.73
CA GLY A 97 1.89 -19.66 -0.76
C GLY A 97 2.87 -18.57 -1.16
N ILE A 98 2.31 -17.38 -1.36
CA ILE A 98 3.06 -16.16 -1.65
C ILE A 98 2.93 -15.25 -0.43
N MET A 99 4.06 -14.79 0.11
CA MET A 99 4.08 -13.81 1.19
C MET A 99 4.47 -12.43 0.63
N ILE A 100 3.69 -11.42 0.99
CA ILE A 100 3.89 -10.04 0.54
C ILE A 100 3.72 -9.10 1.74
N CYS A 101 4.66 -8.19 1.96
CA CYS A 101 4.50 -7.12 2.94
C CYS A 101 3.64 -5.98 2.37
N MET A 102 2.76 -5.38 3.18
CA MET A 102 1.85 -4.34 2.73
C MET A 102 1.65 -3.24 3.78
N HIS A 103 1.61 -2.00 3.30
CA HIS A 103 1.12 -0.83 4.01
C HIS A 103 0.30 0.02 3.04
N ASP A 104 -0.43 1.01 3.55
CA ASP A 104 -1.35 1.83 2.76
C ASP A 104 -0.70 2.52 1.54
N GLY A 105 0.57 2.92 1.62
CA GLY A 105 1.27 3.61 0.54
C GLY A 105 1.64 2.73 -0.66
N VAL A 106 1.61 1.40 -0.51
CA VAL A 106 1.88 0.43 -1.59
C VAL A 106 0.67 -0.42 -1.97
N LEU A 107 -0.50 -0.14 -1.38
CA LEU A 107 -1.72 -0.93 -1.55
C LEU A 107 -2.11 -1.10 -3.02
N ASP A 108 -2.13 -0.02 -3.81
CA ASP A 108 -2.56 -0.05 -5.20
C ASP A 108 -1.67 -0.95 -6.07
N MET A 109 -0.37 -0.93 -5.80
CA MET A 109 0.57 -1.85 -6.42
C MET A 109 0.31 -3.28 -5.96
N GLY A 110 0.12 -3.50 -4.66
CA GLY A 110 -0.20 -4.81 -4.09
C GLY A 110 -1.46 -5.44 -4.70
N LEU A 111 -2.53 -4.66 -4.83
CA LEU A 111 -3.78 -5.09 -5.49
C LEU A 111 -3.54 -5.45 -6.96
N SER A 112 -2.71 -4.67 -7.67
CA SER A 112 -2.35 -4.95 -9.06
C SER A 112 -1.55 -6.25 -9.20
N LEU A 113 -0.60 -6.49 -8.29
CA LEU A 113 0.17 -7.73 -8.24
C LEU A 113 -0.72 -8.95 -7.96
N ILE A 114 -1.61 -8.88 -6.96
CA ILE A 114 -2.52 -9.98 -6.62
C ILE A 114 -3.39 -10.34 -7.82
N ARG A 115 -3.96 -9.33 -8.51
CA ARG A 115 -4.74 -9.55 -9.74
C ARG A 115 -3.92 -10.26 -10.81
N GLU A 116 -2.71 -9.79 -11.09
CA GLU A 116 -1.87 -10.38 -12.12
C GLU A 116 -1.49 -11.82 -11.79
N LEU A 117 -1.16 -12.12 -10.51
CA LEU A 117 -0.89 -13.49 -10.07
C LEU A 117 -2.08 -14.42 -10.34
N ARG A 118 -3.31 -13.97 -10.07
CA ARG A 118 -4.52 -14.76 -10.37
C ARG A 118 -4.75 -14.90 -11.88
N CYS A 119 -4.50 -13.86 -12.67
CA CYS A 119 -4.55 -13.92 -14.13
C CYS A 119 -3.54 -14.95 -14.69
N LEU A 120 -2.37 -15.08 -14.07
CA LEU A 120 -1.36 -16.08 -14.41
C LEU A 120 -1.69 -17.50 -13.89
N GLY A 121 -2.85 -17.68 -13.25
CA GLY A 121 -3.33 -18.97 -12.77
C GLY A 121 -2.85 -19.37 -11.38
N ASN A 122 -2.26 -18.45 -10.60
CA ASN A 122 -1.91 -18.75 -9.21
C ASN A 122 -3.17 -19.08 -8.41
N GLN A 123 -3.19 -20.24 -7.78
CA GLN A 123 -4.29 -20.70 -6.93
C GLN A 123 -3.89 -20.84 -5.46
N GLU A 124 -2.62 -20.61 -5.15
CA GLU A 124 -2.08 -20.73 -3.79
C GLU A 124 -2.57 -19.60 -2.87
N LEU A 125 -2.44 -19.81 -1.56
CA LEU A 125 -2.70 -18.80 -0.54
C LEU A 125 -1.76 -17.59 -0.73
N ILE A 126 -2.30 -16.38 -0.60
CA ILE A 126 -1.51 -15.15 -0.54
C ILE A 126 -1.60 -14.60 0.88
N GLN A 127 -0.47 -14.56 1.58
CA GLN A 127 -0.37 -13.98 2.92
C GLN A 127 0.16 -12.56 2.84
N ILE A 128 -0.59 -11.64 3.43
CA ILE A 128 -0.27 -10.23 3.48
C ILE A 128 0.22 -9.88 4.87
N TYR A 129 1.51 -9.59 4.96
CA TYR A 129 2.19 -9.27 6.20
C TYR A 129 2.12 -7.76 6.44
N HIS A 130 1.62 -7.38 7.60
CA HIS A 130 1.61 -6.01 8.10
C HIS A 130 1.95 -5.98 9.61
N CYS A 131 1.96 -4.79 10.19
CA CYS A 131 2.37 -4.50 11.54
C CYS A 131 1.39 -3.53 12.19
N GLY A 132 0.67 -4.03 13.19
CA GLY A 132 -0.30 -3.25 13.96
C GLY A 132 -1.51 -2.78 13.13
N GLU A 133 -2.36 -1.96 13.77
CA GLU A 133 -3.59 -1.46 13.15
C GLU A 133 -3.40 -0.19 12.30
N ASP A 134 -2.25 0.47 12.43
CA ASP A 134 -1.98 1.76 11.78
C ASP A 134 -1.28 1.64 10.42
N GLU A 135 -0.62 0.50 10.13
CA GLU A 135 0.08 0.29 8.86
C GLU A 135 -0.90 0.07 7.68
N LEU A 136 -2.03 -0.57 7.96
CA LEU A 136 -3.10 -0.81 7.00
C LEU A 136 -4.44 -0.29 7.52
N SER A 137 -5.01 0.69 6.84
CA SER A 137 -6.33 1.18 7.22
C SER A 137 -7.42 0.11 7.04
N LYS A 138 -8.52 0.25 7.79
CA LYS A 138 -9.70 -0.62 7.65
C LYS A 138 -10.25 -0.67 6.22
N ARG A 139 -10.11 0.44 5.47
CA ARG A 139 -10.50 0.51 4.06
C ARG A 139 -9.60 -0.37 3.21
N SER A 140 -8.29 -0.31 3.41
CA SER A 140 -7.31 -1.12 2.70
C SER A 140 -7.51 -2.61 2.96
N VAL A 141 -7.72 -2.98 4.23
CA VAL A 141 -8.06 -4.36 4.62
C VAL A 141 -9.32 -4.86 3.91
N SER A 142 -10.38 -4.04 3.89
CA SER A 142 -11.63 -4.37 3.19
C SER A 142 -11.43 -4.55 1.69
N LEU A 143 -10.62 -3.69 1.06
CA LEU A 143 -10.28 -3.80 -0.37
C LEU A 143 -9.54 -5.11 -0.68
N LEU A 144 -8.54 -5.47 0.14
CA LEU A 144 -7.79 -6.73 0.00
C LEU A 144 -8.71 -7.95 0.05
N PHE A 145 -9.60 -8.02 1.04
CA PHE A 145 -10.55 -9.13 1.16
C PHE A 145 -11.66 -9.12 0.11
N SER A 146 -11.99 -7.96 -0.45
CA SER A 146 -12.94 -7.87 -1.57
C SER A 146 -12.32 -8.31 -2.90
N LEU A 147 -10.99 -8.28 -3.01
CA LEU A 147 -10.27 -8.59 -4.23
C LEU A 147 -10.13 -10.10 -4.44
N ASP A 148 -9.87 -10.85 -3.37
CA ASP A 148 -9.45 -12.24 -3.45
C ASP A 148 -9.90 -13.03 -2.22
N ASP A 149 -10.50 -14.19 -2.44
CA ASP A 149 -11.00 -15.08 -1.38
C ASP A 149 -9.91 -15.98 -0.77
N ARG A 150 -8.70 -15.95 -1.31
CA ARG A 150 -7.53 -16.72 -0.85
C ARG A 150 -6.42 -15.80 -0.33
N VAL A 151 -6.81 -14.61 0.15
CA VAL A 151 -5.94 -13.68 0.87
C VAL A 151 -6.15 -13.81 2.38
N GLU A 152 -5.05 -13.90 3.11
CA GLU A 152 -5.00 -13.89 4.57
C GLU A 152 -4.06 -12.77 5.04
N LEU A 153 -4.55 -11.92 5.95
CA LEU A 153 -3.72 -10.90 6.57
C LEU A 153 -3.08 -11.44 7.85
N VAL A 154 -1.83 -11.05 8.08
CA VAL A 154 -1.03 -11.44 9.25
C VAL A 154 -0.41 -10.21 9.89
N ASP A 155 -0.75 -9.93 11.14
CA ASP A 155 -0.07 -8.93 11.97
C ASP A 155 1.19 -9.54 12.59
N VAL A 156 2.29 -9.44 11.84
CA VAL A 156 3.56 -10.08 12.17
C VAL A 156 4.22 -9.42 13.36
N CYS A 157 4.13 -8.09 13.45
CA CYS A 157 4.75 -7.37 14.57
C CYS A 157 4.11 -7.78 15.89
N SER A 158 2.77 -7.84 15.96
CA SER A 158 2.07 -8.29 17.17
C SER A 158 2.33 -9.77 17.47
N ASP A 159 2.39 -10.63 16.44
CA ASP A 159 2.72 -12.05 16.63
C ASP A 159 4.14 -12.23 17.21
N LEU A 160 5.14 -11.58 16.63
CA LEU A 160 6.53 -11.67 17.08
C LEU A 160 6.75 -11.02 18.45
N SER A 161 6.09 -9.89 18.72
CA SER A 161 6.10 -9.23 20.03
C SER A 161 5.49 -10.13 21.11
N SER A 162 4.36 -10.79 20.81
CA SER A 162 3.72 -11.74 21.76
C SER A 162 4.60 -12.93 22.13
N ARG A 163 5.59 -13.25 21.29
CA ARG A 163 6.57 -14.32 21.49
C ARG A 163 7.88 -13.82 22.11
N ASN A 164 7.98 -12.54 22.48
CA ASN A 164 9.18 -11.89 23.00
C ASN A 164 10.39 -11.98 22.06
N ILE A 165 10.17 -11.97 20.75
CA ILE A 165 11.27 -11.98 19.75
C ILE A 165 11.87 -10.59 19.59
N PHE A 166 11.04 -9.55 19.65
CA PHE A 166 11.46 -8.15 19.68
C PHE A 166 10.65 -7.41 20.77
N ASP A 167 11.35 -6.59 21.54
CA ASP A 167 10.77 -5.72 22.57
C ASP A 167 10.52 -4.34 21.94
N THR A 168 9.29 -3.84 22.04
CA THR A 168 8.88 -2.53 21.50
C THR A 168 9.25 -1.39 22.44
#